data_AF-A0A2A4XZQ1-F1
#
_entry.id   AF-A0A2A4XZQ1-F1
#
_cell.length_a   1.000
_cell.length_b   1.000
_cell.length_c   1.000
_cell.angle_alpha   90.00
_cell.angle_beta   90.00
_cell.angle_gamma   90.00
#
_symmetry.space_group_name_H-M   'P 1'
#
loop_
_entity.id
_entity.type
_entity.pdbx_description
1 polymer ?
#
loop_
_entity_poly.entity_id
_entity_poly.type
_entity_poly.pdbx_seq_one_letter_code
_entity_poly.pdbx_strand_id
1 'polypeptide(L)'
;MVQVKCPICLMKMANYKIILCLKLATVIRSSWCAQHMFMTSSIHLAKLLNFQIMAIISIYKCILWPLKMSRSAEALGLLKMRKTSRSPQNLKRFFANKSGVAAIEFALIFPLLILILFACVELYGHFSAVRKIAKVTASLADIVAQSRSITEEQLKALNPLAKSLMQPLDSEEMTYTITSIRQADDIKTPKLIWEHKQSPSTSKISLGGNGKCKEYTNAGNKKFPPNQDVIFVNIKFTYDSLFKNYIGGPTVYEDNMIAIPRASATVILIDKSGNKLSKCS
;
A
#
# COMPACT_ATOMS: atom_id res chain seq x y z
N MET A 1 -20.80 -24.09 -73.34
CA MET A 1 -22.09 -23.95 -72.64
C MET A 1 -22.34 -25.29 -71.95
N VAL A 2 -22.45 -25.46 -70.63
CA VAL A 2 -23.04 -24.64 -69.56
C VAL A 2 -22.24 -24.89 -68.27
N GLN A 3 -22.05 -23.83 -67.48
CA GLN A 3 -21.46 -23.84 -66.14
C GLN A 3 -22.37 -24.60 -65.15
N VAL A 4 -21.86 -25.64 -64.50
CA VAL A 4 -22.44 -26.16 -63.26
C VAL A 4 -21.47 -25.86 -62.13
N LYS A 5 -21.74 -24.76 -61.43
CA LYS A 5 -21.03 -24.33 -60.22
C LYS A 5 -21.36 -25.31 -59.10
N CYS A 6 -20.36 -26.05 -58.63
CA CYS A 6 -20.47 -26.95 -57.49
C CYS A 6 -20.68 -26.14 -56.18
N PRO A 7 -21.69 -26.44 -55.35
CA PRO A 7 -22.09 -25.61 -54.20
C PRO A 7 -21.17 -25.72 -52.96
N ILE A 8 -20.13 -26.55 -52.99
CA ILE A 8 -19.31 -26.83 -51.80
C ILE A 8 -18.22 -25.76 -51.55
N CYS A 9 -17.80 -25.01 -52.56
CA CYS A 9 -16.80 -23.94 -52.40
C CYS A 9 -17.37 -22.63 -51.82
N LEU A 10 -18.69 -22.39 -51.90
CA LEU A 10 -19.32 -21.17 -51.37
C LEU A 10 -19.54 -21.21 -49.85
N MET A 11 -19.60 -22.39 -49.22
CA MET A 11 -19.78 -22.50 -47.77
C MET A 11 -18.50 -22.21 -46.95
N LYS A 12 -17.29 -22.39 -47.53
CA LYS A 12 -16.04 -22.11 -46.79
C LYS A 12 -15.72 -20.61 -46.66
N MET A 13 -16.21 -19.77 -47.58
CA MET A 13 -16.01 -18.31 -47.52
C MET A 13 -17.00 -17.59 -46.57
N ALA A 14 -18.17 -18.18 -46.33
CA ALA A 14 -19.18 -17.64 -45.40
C ALA A 14 -18.80 -17.85 -43.92
N ASN A 15 -18.18 -18.98 -43.58
CA ASN A 15 -17.80 -19.28 -42.20
C ASN A 15 -16.66 -18.40 -41.66
N TYR A 16 -15.71 -17.98 -42.49
CA TYR A 16 -14.61 -17.11 -42.04
C TYR A 16 -15.11 -15.69 -41.68
N LYS A 17 -16.04 -15.12 -42.46
CA LYS A 17 -16.61 -13.79 -42.18
C LYS A 17 -17.50 -13.78 -40.94
N ILE A 18 -18.25 -14.86 -40.68
CA ILE A 18 -19.09 -14.97 -39.48
C ILE A 18 -18.23 -15.14 -38.22
N ILE A 19 -17.15 -15.93 -38.28
CA ILE A 19 -16.23 -16.11 -37.14
C ILE A 19 -15.42 -14.82 -36.87
N LEU A 20 -15.04 -14.07 -37.91
CA LEU A 20 -14.36 -12.78 -37.73
C LEU A 20 -15.31 -11.71 -37.17
N CYS A 21 -16.58 -11.68 -37.59
CA CYS A 21 -17.62 -10.81 -37.00
C CYS A 21 -17.92 -11.18 -35.54
N LEU A 22 -17.95 -12.46 -35.17
CA LEU A 22 -18.16 -12.90 -33.78
C LEU A 22 -16.95 -12.60 -32.88
N LYS A 23 -15.72 -12.69 -33.40
CA LYS A 23 -14.50 -12.28 -32.67
C LYS A 23 -14.37 -10.76 -32.53
N LEU A 24 -14.75 -9.98 -33.54
CA LEU A 24 -14.82 -8.51 -33.43
C LEU A 24 -15.96 -8.05 -32.52
N ALA A 25 -17.12 -8.71 -32.57
CA ALA A 25 -18.23 -8.40 -31.66
C ALA A 25 -17.92 -8.74 -30.20
N THR A 26 -17.13 -9.77 -29.92
CA THR A 26 -16.68 -10.08 -28.54
C THR A 26 -15.60 -9.12 -28.05
N VAL A 27 -14.69 -8.64 -28.91
CA VAL A 27 -13.68 -7.61 -28.56
C VAL A 27 -14.31 -6.22 -28.38
N ILE A 28 -15.34 -5.88 -29.17
CA ILE A 28 -16.09 -4.61 -29.00
C ILE A 28 -16.97 -4.69 -27.74
N ARG A 29 -17.55 -5.86 -27.43
CA ARG A 29 -18.38 -6.05 -26.23
C ARG A 29 -17.54 -6.12 -24.94
N SER A 30 -16.30 -6.62 -24.99
CA SER A 30 -15.37 -6.57 -23.84
C SER A 30 -14.78 -5.17 -23.62
N SER A 31 -14.50 -4.39 -24.67
CA SER A 31 -14.11 -2.97 -24.54
C SER A 31 -15.26 -2.08 -24.04
N TRP A 32 -16.50 -2.29 -24.49
CA TRP A 32 -17.67 -1.56 -23.98
C TRP A 32 -18.03 -1.93 -22.52
N CYS A 33 -17.72 -3.17 -22.09
CA CYS A 33 -17.92 -3.58 -20.69
C CYS A 33 -16.83 -3.00 -19.77
N ALA A 34 -15.58 -2.90 -20.24
CA ALA A 34 -14.49 -2.28 -19.49
C ALA A 34 -14.64 -0.75 -19.34
N GLN A 35 -15.17 -0.06 -20.35
CA GLN A 35 -15.43 1.39 -20.28
C GLN A 35 -16.59 1.74 -19.33
N HIS A 36 -17.61 0.86 -19.24
CA HIS A 36 -18.73 1.05 -18.30
C HIS A 36 -18.39 0.67 -16.85
N MET A 37 -17.40 -0.18 -16.61
CA MET A 37 -17.00 -0.60 -15.27
C MET A 37 -16.09 0.42 -14.55
N PHE A 38 -15.43 1.31 -15.30
CA PHE A 38 -14.66 2.44 -14.76
C PHE A 38 -15.51 3.71 -14.52
N MET A 39 -16.68 3.83 -15.16
CA MET A 39 -17.61 4.95 -14.94
C MET A 39 -18.57 4.72 -13.76
N THR A 40 -18.84 3.46 -13.38
CA THR A 40 -19.74 3.14 -12.26
C THR A 40 -19.08 3.26 -10.88
N SER A 41 -17.75 3.20 -10.79
CA SER A 41 -17.02 3.41 -9.51
C SER A 41 -17.02 4.88 -9.08
N SER A 42 -16.89 5.83 -10.01
CA SER A 42 -17.00 7.27 -9.73
C SER A 42 -18.41 7.67 -9.29
N ILE A 43 -19.46 7.04 -9.84
CA ILE A 43 -20.86 7.29 -9.42
C ILE A 43 -21.13 6.68 -8.04
N HIS A 44 -20.50 5.54 -7.69
CA HIS A 44 -20.58 4.97 -6.34
C HIS A 44 -19.82 5.80 -5.30
N LEU A 45 -18.63 6.33 -5.64
CA LEU A 45 -17.89 7.25 -4.76
C LEU A 45 -18.60 8.58 -4.58
N ALA A 46 -19.21 9.14 -5.64
CA ALA A 46 -20.05 10.35 -5.54
C ALA A 46 -21.33 10.11 -4.72
N LYS A 47 -21.94 8.92 -4.83
CA LYS A 47 -23.07 8.51 -3.97
C LYS A 47 -22.66 8.30 -2.52
N LEU A 48 -21.47 7.76 -2.25
CA LEU A 48 -20.93 7.59 -0.90
C LEU A 48 -20.55 8.93 -0.26
N LEU A 49 -19.95 9.86 -1.02
CA LEU A 49 -19.70 11.24 -0.57
C LEU A 49 -21.00 11.98 -0.28
N ASN A 50 -22.02 11.88 -1.16
CA ASN A 50 -23.33 12.46 -0.90
C ASN A 50 -24.05 11.79 0.28
N PHE A 51 -23.89 10.49 0.49
CA PHE A 51 -24.48 9.79 1.64
C PHE A 51 -23.80 10.19 2.95
N GLN A 52 -22.46 10.37 2.95
CA GLN A 52 -21.71 10.89 4.10
C GLN A 52 -22.09 12.35 4.40
N ILE A 53 -22.22 13.21 3.38
CA ILE A 53 -22.66 14.61 3.56
C ILE A 53 -24.10 14.66 4.08
N MET A 54 -25.00 13.81 3.59
CA MET A 54 -26.39 13.74 4.07
C MET A 54 -26.49 13.14 5.48
N ALA A 55 -25.63 12.18 5.84
CA ALA A 55 -25.51 11.67 7.20
C ALA A 55 -25.00 12.77 8.14
N ILE A 56 -24.00 13.54 7.73
CA ILE A 56 -23.49 14.69 8.49
C ILE A 56 -24.58 15.76 8.64
N ILE A 57 -25.32 16.12 7.59
CA ILE A 57 -26.46 17.05 7.66
C ILE A 57 -27.59 16.51 8.55
N SER A 58 -27.84 15.20 8.53
CA SER A 58 -28.84 14.53 9.39
C SER A 58 -28.42 14.53 10.86
N ILE A 59 -27.13 14.29 11.14
CA ILE A 59 -26.53 14.36 12.47
C ILE A 59 -26.55 15.81 12.98
N TYR A 60 -26.16 16.79 12.16
CA TYR A 60 -26.29 18.21 12.49
C TYR A 60 -27.75 18.61 12.70
N LYS A 61 -28.70 18.12 11.88
CA LYS A 61 -30.14 18.35 12.09
C LYS A 61 -30.62 17.73 13.39
N CYS A 62 -30.26 16.49 13.74
CA CYS A 62 -30.66 15.84 15.00
C CYS A 62 -30.04 16.51 16.23
N ILE A 63 -28.81 17.01 16.14
CA ILE A 63 -28.13 17.72 17.24
C ILE A 63 -28.65 19.18 17.39
N LEU A 64 -29.08 19.83 16.31
CA LEU A 64 -29.71 21.17 16.34
C LEU A 64 -31.24 21.15 16.56
N TRP A 65 -31.93 20.04 16.31
CA TRP A 65 -33.37 19.90 16.50
C TRP A 65 -33.87 20.10 17.95
N PRO A 66 -33.14 19.74 19.03
CA PRO A 66 -33.64 19.99 20.38
C PRO A 66 -33.70 21.49 20.75
N LEU A 67 -33.17 22.40 19.91
CA LEU A 67 -33.29 23.84 20.15
C LEU A 67 -34.53 24.49 19.50
N LYS A 68 -35.30 23.75 18.69
CA LYS A 68 -36.49 24.27 17.99
C LYS A 68 -37.77 23.48 18.29
N MET A 69 -37.96 23.07 19.55
CA MET A 69 -39.22 22.43 19.94
C MET A 69 -39.65 22.84 21.36
N SER A 70 -40.04 24.11 21.50
CA SER A 70 -40.81 24.62 22.64
C SER A 70 -41.69 25.80 22.20
N ARG A 71 -42.53 25.61 21.16
CA ARG A 71 -43.59 26.59 20.84
C ARG A 71 -44.66 26.06 19.88
N SER A 72 -45.31 24.94 20.20
CA SER A 72 -46.56 24.54 19.51
C SER A 72 -47.34 23.48 20.28
N ALA A 73 -47.56 23.71 21.56
CA ALA A 73 -48.67 23.08 22.26
C ALA A 73 -49.57 24.22 22.73
N GLU A 74 -50.88 24.00 22.61
CA GLU A 74 -51.99 24.88 23.05
C GLU A 74 -52.61 25.76 21.96
N ALA A 75 -53.35 25.12 21.05
CA ALA A 75 -54.51 25.72 20.41
C ALA A 75 -55.68 24.73 20.45
N LEU A 76 -56.37 24.65 21.61
CA LEU A 76 -57.81 24.41 21.80
C LEU A 76 -58.08 23.95 23.25
N GLY A 77 -58.42 24.92 24.09
CA GLY A 77 -58.79 24.73 25.48
C GLY A 77 -59.04 26.09 26.12
N LEU A 78 -60.27 26.60 25.98
CA LEU A 78 -60.77 27.77 26.68
C LEU A 78 -60.52 27.65 28.19
N LEU A 79 -59.51 28.31 28.74
CA LEU A 79 -59.54 28.83 30.11
C LEU A 79 -58.57 30.01 30.27
N LYS A 80 -59.16 31.19 30.47
CA LYS A 80 -58.71 32.23 31.41
C LYS A 80 -57.31 32.80 31.15
N MET A 81 -57.27 33.94 30.48
CA MET A 81 -56.14 34.88 30.53
C MET A 81 -55.87 35.31 31.99
N ARG A 82 -55.02 34.56 32.69
CA ARG A 82 -54.28 35.07 33.84
C ARG A 82 -53.02 35.70 33.27
N LYS A 83 -52.96 37.04 33.23
CA LYS A 83 -51.70 37.79 33.09
C LYS A 83 -50.78 37.36 34.24
N THR A 84 -50.03 36.29 34.03
CA THR A 84 -48.88 35.99 34.87
C THR A 84 -47.73 36.75 34.22
N SER A 85 -47.43 37.90 34.81
CA SER A 85 -46.13 38.54 34.70
C SER A 85 -45.08 37.49 35.07
N ARG A 86 -44.61 36.70 34.11
CA ARG A 86 -43.43 35.85 34.26
C ARG A 86 -42.21 36.75 34.09
N SER A 87 -41.92 37.41 35.20
CA SER A 87 -40.61 37.88 35.66
C SER A 87 -39.41 37.36 34.84
N PRO A 88 -38.39 38.21 34.57
CA PRO A 88 -37.16 37.87 33.83
C PRO A 88 -36.23 36.88 34.57
N GLN A 89 -36.70 36.20 35.61
CA GLN A 89 -35.96 35.21 36.39
C GLN A 89 -35.47 33.98 35.57
N ASN A 90 -36.00 33.75 34.38
CA ASN A 90 -35.53 32.66 33.50
C ASN A 90 -34.17 32.93 32.83
N LEU A 91 -33.79 34.20 32.62
CA LEU A 91 -32.48 34.55 32.06
C LEU A 91 -31.35 34.25 33.07
N LYS A 92 -31.57 34.52 34.37
CA LYS A 92 -30.61 34.17 35.42
C LYS A 92 -30.37 32.66 35.54
N ARG A 93 -31.40 31.83 35.31
CA ARG A 93 -31.25 30.36 35.27
C ARG A 93 -30.47 29.87 34.05
N PHE A 94 -30.59 30.56 32.91
CA PHE A 94 -29.80 30.25 31.72
C PHE A 94 -28.30 30.55 31.91
N PHE A 95 -27.98 31.68 32.53
CA PHE A 95 -26.59 32.05 32.88
C PHE A 95 -26.01 31.28 34.08
N ALA A 96 -26.85 30.77 34.99
CA ALA A 96 -26.41 29.92 36.10
C ALA A 96 -26.11 28.48 35.67
N ASN A 97 -26.47 28.09 34.44
CA ASN A 97 -26.30 26.74 33.93
C ASN A 97 -24.89 26.52 33.39
N LYS A 98 -23.96 26.20 34.30
CA LYS A 98 -22.54 25.90 33.98
C LYS A 98 -22.37 24.81 32.92
N SER A 99 -23.32 23.89 32.81
CA SER A 99 -23.34 22.81 31.83
C SER A 99 -23.42 23.30 30.37
N GLY A 100 -24.09 24.43 30.12
CA GLY A 100 -24.20 25.01 28.78
C GLY A 100 -22.90 25.62 28.27
N VAL A 101 -22.12 26.22 29.17
CA VAL A 101 -20.81 26.80 28.85
C VAL A 101 -19.80 25.69 28.51
N ALA A 102 -19.77 24.61 29.30
CA ALA A 102 -18.92 23.45 29.04
C ALA A 102 -19.22 22.77 27.69
N ALA A 103 -20.50 22.72 27.28
CA ALA A 103 -20.88 22.17 25.98
C ALA A 103 -20.35 23.00 24.79
N ILE A 104 -20.30 24.33 24.94
CA ILE A 104 -19.78 25.24 23.91
C ILE A 104 -18.25 25.11 23.81
N GLU A 105 -17.57 25.06 24.96
CA GLU A 105 -16.11 24.84 25.00
C GLU A 105 -15.73 23.50 24.35
N PHE A 106 -16.48 22.44 24.65
CA PHE A 106 -16.27 21.14 24.02
C PHE A 106 -16.54 21.18 22.51
N ALA A 107 -17.63 21.84 22.07
CA ALA A 107 -17.95 21.97 20.66
C ALA A 107 -16.85 22.69 19.85
N LEU A 108 -16.13 23.63 20.48
CA LEU A 108 -15.00 24.33 19.87
C LEU A 108 -13.72 23.50 19.83
N ILE A 109 -13.45 22.68 20.85
CA ILE A 109 -12.22 21.85 20.93
C ILE A 109 -12.38 20.53 20.13
N PHE A 110 -13.60 20.00 20.03
CA PHE A 110 -13.91 18.76 19.34
C PHE A 110 -13.36 18.64 17.90
N PRO A 111 -13.51 19.64 17.00
CA PRO A 111 -12.95 19.54 15.65
C PRO A 111 -11.42 19.42 15.64
N LEU A 112 -10.73 20.07 16.60
CA LEU A 112 -9.28 19.95 16.74
C LEU A 112 -8.88 18.53 17.21
N LEU A 113 -9.64 17.95 18.15
CA LEU A 113 -9.39 16.58 18.63
C LEU A 113 -9.53 15.55 17.51
N ILE A 114 -10.51 15.70 16.63
CA ILE A 114 -10.69 14.82 15.46
C ILE A 114 -9.49 14.91 14.51
N LEU A 115 -9.01 16.12 14.22
CA LEU A 115 -7.85 16.31 13.35
C LEU A 115 -6.60 15.63 13.92
N ILE A 116 -6.34 15.81 15.22
CA ILE A 116 -5.21 15.19 15.90
C ILE A 116 -5.36 13.66 15.91
N LEU A 117 -6.57 13.15 16.14
CA LEU A 117 -6.82 11.70 16.11
C LEU A 117 -6.45 11.10 14.74
N PHE A 118 -6.89 11.71 13.65
CA PHE A 118 -6.54 11.25 12.30
C PHE A 118 -5.04 11.35 12.01
N ALA A 119 -4.39 12.45 12.43
CA ALA A 119 -2.95 12.59 12.30
C ALA A 119 -2.21 11.46 13.05
N CYS A 120 -2.62 11.13 14.27
CA CYS A 120 -2.02 10.04 15.04
C CYS A 120 -2.19 8.67 14.37
N VAL A 121 -3.36 8.38 13.80
CA VAL A 121 -3.62 7.11 13.11
C VAL A 121 -2.74 6.97 11.87
N GLU A 122 -2.61 8.04 11.08
CA GLU A 122 -1.77 8.04 9.88
C GLU A 122 -0.28 7.89 10.25
N LEU A 123 0.19 8.68 11.23
CA LEU A 123 1.57 8.61 11.72
C LEU A 123 1.91 7.23 12.29
N TYR A 124 0.97 6.60 12.98
CA TYR A 124 1.14 5.23 13.47
C TYR A 124 1.34 4.24 12.33
N GLY A 125 0.58 4.37 11.24
CA GLY A 125 0.72 3.54 10.04
C GLY A 125 2.11 3.65 9.42
N HIS A 126 2.60 4.88 9.20
CA HIS A 126 3.94 5.14 8.68
C HIS A 126 5.04 4.54 9.58
N PHE A 127 4.93 4.75 10.89
CA PHE A 127 5.92 4.23 11.84
C PHE A 127 5.92 2.70 11.93
N SER A 128 4.73 2.09 11.86
CA SER A 128 4.58 0.64 11.79
C SER A 128 5.23 0.07 10.53
N ALA A 129 5.08 0.74 9.37
CA ALA A 129 5.73 0.34 8.13
C ALA A 129 7.27 0.35 8.26
N VAL A 130 7.86 1.45 8.75
CA VAL A 130 9.32 1.55 8.95
C VAL A 130 9.84 0.44 9.86
N ARG A 131 9.17 0.18 10.98
CA ARG A 131 9.55 -0.90 11.91
C ARG A 131 9.48 -2.28 11.28
N LYS A 132 8.45 -2.53 10.47
CA LYS A 132 8.26 -3.81 9.78
C LYS A 132 9.33 -4.01 8.71
N ILE A 133 9.61 -3.01 7.89
CA ILE A 133 10.67 -3.06 6.89
C ILE A 133 12.00 -3.39 7.57
N ALA A 134 12.37 -2.68 8.64
CA ALA A 134 13.60 -2.95 9.39
C ALA A 134 13.68 -4.41 9.91
N LYS A 135 12.57 -4.93 10.42
CA LYS A 135 12.48 -6.33 10.87
C LYS A 135 12.66 -7.32 9.71
N VAL A 136 12.05 -7.05 8.55
CA VAL A 136 12.19 -7.88 7.35
C VAL A 136 13.63 -7.85 6.85
N THR A 137 14.22 -6.66 6.70
CA THR A 137 15.61 -6.50 6.24
C THR A 137 16.57 -7.27 7.14
N ALA A 138 16.44 -7.14 8.45
CA ALA A 138 17.26 -7.86 9.41
C ALA A 138 17.07 -9.38 9.33
N SER A 139 15.82 -9.83 9.18
CA SER A 139 15.48 -11.26 9.10
C SER A 139 16.00 -11.90 7.82
N LEU A 140 15.87 -11.23 6.67
CA LEU A 140 16.44 -11.70 5.40
C LEU A 140 17.97 -11.74 5.45
N ALA A 141 18.61 -10.71 6.01
CA ALA A 141 20.04 -10.68 6.17
C ALA A 141 20.54 -11.83 7.06
N ASP A 142 19.84 -12.11 8.16
CA ASP A 142 20.19 -13.17 9.09
C ASP A 142 20.01 -14.58 8.48
N ILE A 143 18.89 -14.84 7.78
CA ILE A 143 18.66 -16.12 7.09
C ILE A 143 19.78 -16.41 6.08
N VAL A 144 20.18 -15.41 5.29
CA VAL A 144 21.26 -15.57 4.32
C VAL A 144 22.61 -15.74 5.03
N ALA A 145 22.87 -14.98 6.10
CA ALA A 145 24.13 -15.05 6.86
C ALA A 145 24.37 -16.40 7.54
N GLN A 146 23.31 -17.13 7.87
CA GLN A 146 23.40 -18.46 8.47
C GLN A 146 23.64 -19.57 7.44
N SER A 147 23.53 -19.29 6.14
CA SER A 147 23.76 -20.27 5.07
C SER A 147 25.23 -20.30 4.64
N ARG A 148 25.80 -21.51 4.44
CA ARG A 148 27.14 -21.66 3.83
C ARG A 148 27.11 -21.46 2.32
N SER A 149 26.05 -21.98 1.72
CA SER A 149 25.74 -21.89 0.30
C SER A 149 24.24 -21.78 0.13
N ILE A 150 23.80 -21.04 -0.88
CA ILE A 150 22.38 -20.83 -1.15
C ILE A 150 22.07 -21.15 -2.61
N THR A 151 20.94 -21.81 -2.87
CA THR A 151 20.45 -22.07 -4.22
C THR A 151 19.54 -20.95 -4.70
N GLU A 152 19.35 -20.83 -6.02
CA GLU A 152 18.40 -19.86 -6.59
C GLU A 152 16.96 -20.10 -6.10
N GLU A 153 16.57 -21.35 -5.87
CA GLU A 153 15.25 -21.70 -5.37
C GLU A 153 15.06 -21.27 -3.92
N GLN A 154 16.09 -21.45 -3.08
CA GLN A 154 16.06 -20.98 -1.69
C GLN A 154 15.92 -19.45 -1.62
N LEU A 155 16.61 -18.71 -2.50
CA LEU A 155 16.46 -17.26 -2.59
C LEU A 155 15.04 -16.86 -3.00
N LYS A 156 14.44 -17.54 -3.98
CA LYS A 156 13.04 -17.30 -4.40
C LYS A 156 12.05 -17.64 -3.28
N ALA A 157 12.35 -18.65 -2.46
CA ALA A 157 11.53 -19.03 -1.31
C ALA A 157 11.56 -18.01 -0.16
N LEU A 158 12.47 -17.03 -0.18
CA LEU A 158 12.47 -15.93 0.81
C LEU A 158 11.33 -14.93 0.57
N ASN A 159 10.81 -14.80 -0.65
CA ASN A 159 9.75 -13.85 -0.97
C ASN A 159 8.45 -14.05 -0.16
N PRO A 160 7.87 -15.26 -0.08
CA PRO A 160 6.69 -15.48 0.77
C PRO A 160 6.97 -15.22 2.26
N LEU A 161 8.20 -15.48 2.75
CA LEU A 161 8.59 -15.15 4.12
C LEU A 161 8.61 -13.64 4.35
N ALA A 162 9.20 -12.87 3.42
CA ALA A 162 9.22 -11.41 3.48
C ALA A 162 7.80 -10.82 3.48
N LYS A 163 6.90 -11.32 2.60
CA LYS A 163 5.49 -10.91 2.57
C LYS A 163 4.75 -11.24 3.87
N SER A 164 4.99 -12.42 4.45
CA SER A 164 4.37 -12.82 5.72
C SER A 164 4.77 -11.89 6.88
N LEU A 165 6.04 -11.48 6.94
CA LEU A 165 6.54 -10.57 7.98
C LEU A 165 5.95 -9.15 7.86
N MET A 166 5.51 -8.73 6.67
CA MET A 166 4.88 -7.43 6.45
C MET A 166 3.42 -7.36 6.88
N GLN A 167 2.72 -8.49 6.98
CA GLN A 167 1.30 -8.52 7.34
C GLN A 167 1.00 -7.72 8.62
N PRO A 168 -0.08 -6.92 8.67
CA PRO A 168 -1.18 -6.83 7.70
C PRO A 168 -0.97 -5.79 6.58
N LEU A 169 0.24 -5.24 6.40
CA LEU A 169 0.50 -4.29 5.33
C LEU A 169 0.50 -4.99 3.97
N ASP A 170 -0.09 -4.35 2.96
CA ASP A 170 0.02 -4.81 1.59
C ASP A 170 1.48 -4.68 1.14
N SER A 171 2.08 -5.79 0.72
CA SER A 171 3.47 -5.89 0.31
C SER A 171 3.62 -6.40 -1.12
N GLU A 172 2.55 -6.35 -1.93
CA GLU A 172 2.60 -6.77 -3.32
C GLU A 172 3.60 -5.97 -4.15
N GLU A 173 3.72 -4.66 -3.92
CA GLU A 173 4.69 -3.80 -4.62
C GLU A 173 6.08 -3.76 -3.96
N MET A 174 6.32 -4.52 -2.90
CA MET A 174 7.62 -4.54 -2.23
C MET A 174 8.71 -5.02 -3.18
N THR A 175 9.85 -4.33 -3.15
CA THR A 175 11.08 -4.79 -3.81
C THR A 175 12.19 -4.94 -2.78
N TYR A 176 13.01 -5.97 -2.95
CA TYR A 176 14.20 -6.13 -2.14
C TYR A 176 15.36 -6.67 -2.96
N THR A 177 16.57 -6.31 -2.56
CA THR A 177 17.82 -6.76 -3.17
C THR A 177 18.71 -7.32 -2.09
N ILE A 178 19.19 -8.54 -2.28
CA ILE A 178 20.18 -9.20 -1.42
C ILE A 178 21.46 -9.30 -2.23
N THR A 179 22.56 -8.80 -1.70
CA THR A 179 23.86 -8.79 -2.38
C THR A 179 24.91 -9.40 -1.47
N SER A 180 25.70 -10.33 -2.00
CA SER A 180 26.93 -10.79 -1.37
C SER A 180 28.11 -10.02 -1.97
N ILE A 181 28.86 -9.34 -1.11
CA ILE A 181 29.91 -8.41 -1.48
C ILE A 181 31.21 -8.86 -0.80
N ARG A 182 32.32 -8.81 -1.54
CA ARG A 182 33.67 -8.95 -1.01
C ARG A 182 34.33 -7.59 -0.88
N GLN A 183 34.66 -7.21 0.35
CA GLN A 183 35.44 -5.99 0.61
C GLN A 183 36.89 -6.38 0.92
N ALA A 184 37.78 -6.17 -0.06
CA ALA A 184 39.18 -6.56 0.07
C ALA A 184 40.06 -5.56 0.84
N ASP A 185 39.63 -4.30 0.97
CA ASP A 185 40.36 -3.22 1.64
C ASP A 185 39.41 -2.04 1.88
N ASP A 186 39.74 -1.09 2.75
CA ASP A 186 38.83 0.02 3.07
C ASP A 186 38.79 1.14 2.00
N ILE A 187 39.80 1.18 1.13
CA ILE A 187 39.95 2.15 0.03
C ILE A 187 39.43 1.59 -1.31
N LYS A 188 39.43 0.26 -1.49
CA LYS A 188 39.07 -0.37 -2.77
C LYS A 188 37.56 -0.46 -2.95
N THR A 189 37.10 -0.43 -4.20
CA THR A 189 35.68 -0.61 -4.50
C THR A 189 35.23 -2.03 -4.13
N PRO A 190 34.05 -2.19 -3.51
CA PRO A 190 33.50 -3.50 -3.18
C PRO A 190 33.35 -4.36 -4.43
N LYS A 191 33.66 -5.64 -4.33
CA LYS A 191 33.49 -6.61 -5.42
C LYS A 191 32.19 -7.36 -5.24
N LEU A 192 31.38 -7.43 -6.28
CA LEU A 192 30.15 -8.21 -6.31
C LEU A 192 30.49 -9.71 -6.44
N ILE A 193 29.94 -10.53 -5.56
CA ILE A 193 29.99 -12.01 -5.69
C ILE A 193 28.73 -12.48 -6.40
N TRP A 194 27.56 -12.10 -5.87
CA TRP A 194 26.25 -12.34 -6.46
C TRP A 194 25.22 -11.34 -5.91
N GLU A 195 24.19 -11.06 -6.69
CA GLU A 195 23.06 -10.20 -6.33
C GLU A 195 21.76 -10.89 -6.72
N HIS A 196 20.80 -10.91 -5.79
CA HIS A 196 19.43 -11.34 -6.01
C HIS A 196 18.50 -10.14 -5.86
N LYS A 197 17.86 -9.75 -6.96
CA LYS A 197 16.84 -8.70 -7.02
C LYS A 197 15.47 -9.32 -7.10
N GLN A 198 14.63 -9.04 -6.12
CA GLN A 198 13.22 -9.41 -6.11
C GLN A 198 12.36 -8.18 -6.41
N SER A 199 11.50 -8.33 -7.42
CA SER A 199 10.41 -7.43 -7.76
C SER A 199 9.08 -8.19 -7.73
N PRO A 200 7.92 -7.51 -7.66
CA PRO A 200 6.59 -8.12 -7.56
C PRO A 200 6.38 -9.36 -8.45
N SER A 201 6.78 -9.25 -9.72
CA SER A 201 6.53 -10.26 -10.75
C SER A 201 7.79 -10.98 -11.23
N THR A 202 8.98 -10.63 -10.74
CA THR A 202 10.23 -11.17 -11.30
C THR A 202 11.34 -11.23 -10.25
N SER A 203 12.06 -12.36 -10.22
CA SER A 203 13.35 -12.50 -9.56
C SER A 203 14.46 -12.47 -10.60
N LYS A 204 15.51 -11.69 -10.37
CA LYS A 204 16.72 -11.66 -11.20
C LYS A 204 17.93 -11.94 -10.34
N ILE A 205 18.80 -12.83 -10.81
CA ILE A 205 20.07 -13.13 -10.16
C ILE A 205 21.19 -12.64 -11.09
N SER A 206 22.09 -11.83 -10.55
CA SER A 206 23.28 -11.32 -11.24
C SER A 206 24.52 -11.87 -10.57
N LEU A 207 25.46 -12.41 -11.34
CA LEU A 207 26.71 -12.95 -10.83
C LEU A 207 27.83 -11.93 -10.95
N GLY A 208 28.82 -12.05 -10.07
CA GLY A 208 30.04 -11.24 -10.01
C GLY A 208 30.98 -11.33 -11.22
N GLY A 209 30.57 -11.87 -12.36
CA GLY A 209 31.42 -12.06 -13.53
C GLY A 209 32.21 -13.38 -13.53
N ASN A 210 32.62 -13.81 -14.73
CA ASN A 210 33.32 -15.08 -14.95
C ASN A 210 34.83 -14.94 -14.67
N GLY A 211 35.21 -14.93 -13.40
CA GLY A 211 36.61 -15.01 -12.94
C GLY A 211 37.30 -13.67 -12.65
N LYS A 212 36.74 -12.53 -13.09
CA LYS A 212 37.07 -11.20 -12.57
C LYS A 212 35.83 -10.62 -11.93
N CYS A 213 35.88 -10.45 -10.60
CA CYS A 213 34.77 -9.90 -9.83
C CYS A 213 34.40 -8.50 -10.33
N LYS A 214 33.15 -8.31 -10.74
CA LYS A 214 32.61 -6.99 -11.11
C LYS A 214 32.55 -6.09 -9.88
N GLU A 215 32.87 -4.82 -10.04
CA GLU A 215 32.70 -3.84 -8.97
C GLU A 215 31.22 -3.61 -8.65
N TYR A 216 30.91 -3.52 -7.37
CA TYR A 216 29.57 -3.23 -6.88
C TYR A 216 29.39 -1.73 -6.71
N THR A 217 28.65 -1.11 -7.62
CA THR A 217 28.44 0.34 -7.64
C THR A 217 27.16 0.80 -6.93
N ASN A 218 26.29 -0.14 -6.53
CA ASN A 218 24.96 0.18 -6.00
C ASN A 218 24.93 0.37 -4.47
N ALA A 219 26.09 0.60 -3.84
CA ALA A 219 26.23 0.80 -2.40
C ALA A 219 25.96 2.25 -1.95
N GLY A 220 25.89 3.20 -2.89
CA GLY A 220 25.89 4.63 -2.57
C GLY A 220 27.14 5.01 -1.77
N ASN A 221 26.96 5.81 -0.71
CA ASN A 221 28.06 6.28 0.16
C ASN A 221 28.37 5.33 1.34
N LYS A 222 27.91 4.07 1.30
CA LYS A 222 28.06 3.14 2.42
C LYS A 222 29.44 2.52 2.44
N LYS A 223 30.12 2.65 3.59
CA LYS A 223 31.39 1.97 3.83
C LYS A 223 31.11 0.55 4.33
N PHE A 224 31.63 -0.44 3.61
CA PHE A 224 31.66 -1.81 4.09
C PHE A 224 32.91 -2.00 4.94
N PRO A 225 32.84 -2.84 5.97
CA PRO A 225 33.99 -3.07 6.81
C PRO A 225 35.08 -3.84 6.02
N PRO A 226 36.36 -3.49 6.20
CA PRO A 226 37.44 -3.99 5.35
C PRO A 226 37.80 -5.45 5.63
N ASN A 227 38.45 -6.09 4.66
CA ASN A 227 38.99 -7.45 4.72
C ASN A 227 37.96 -8.54 5.07
N GLN A 228 36.68 -8.32 4.75
CA GLN A 228 35.65 -9.32 4.98
C GLN A 228 34.56 -9.29 3.91
N ASP A 229 33.90 -10.44 3.75
CA ASP A 229 32.74 -10.56 2.90
C ASP A 229 31.50 -10.22 3.72
N VAL A 230 30.58 -9.48 3.12
CA VAL A 230 29.37 -8.99 3.78
C VAL A 230 28.15 -9.23 2.90
N ILE A 231 27.03 -9.45 3.56
CA ILE A 231 25.72 -9.51 2.93
C ILE A 231 25.07 -8.15 3.12
N PHE A 232 24.71 -7.54 2.01
CA PHE A 232 24.00 -6.27 1.97
C PHE A 232 22.56 -6.52 1.50
N VAL A 233 21.61 -6.14 2.33
CA VAL A 233 20.18 -6.23 2.02
C VAL A 233 19.61 -4.82 1.91
N ASN A 234 18.92 -4.54 0.81
CA ASN A 234 18.19 -3.31 0.55
C ASN A 234 16.71 -3.67 0.36
N ILE A 235 15.81 -2.99 1.05
CA ILE A 235 14.37 -3.12 0.84
C ILE A 235 13.81 -1.75 0.49
N LYS A 236 12.96 -1.71 -0.54
CA LYS A 236 12.16 -0.53 -0.89
C LYS A 236 10.69 -0.91 -0.83
N PHE A 237 9.93 -0.12 -0.09
CA PHE A 237 8.52 -0.33 0.17
C PHE A 237 7.75 0.98 0.00
N THR A 238 6.67 0.94 -0.77
CA THR A 238 5.73 2.04 -0.95
C THR A 238 4.60 1.91 0.06
N TYR A 239 4.48 2.87 0.98
CA TYR A 239 3.35 2.93 1.89
C TYR A 239 2.22 3.77 1.28
N ASP A 240 1.02 3.18 1.19
CA ASP A 240 -0.19 3.85 0.73
C ASP A 240 -0.97 4.42 1.93
N SER A 241 -0.95 5.75 2.03
CA SER A 241 -1.63 6.50 3.09
C SER A 241 -3.14 6.51 2.91
N LEU A 242 -3.89 6.49 4.02
CA LEU A 242 -5.35 6.57 3.98
C LEU A 242 -5.83 7.92 3.45
N PHE A 243 -5.01 8.95 3.66
CA PHE A 243 -5.27 10.33 3.23
C PHE A 243 -4.40 10.74 2.03
N LYS A 244 -4.02 9.80 1.16
CA LYS A 244 -3.19 10.06 -0.05
C LYS A 244 -3.65 11.25 -0.89
N ASN A 245 -4.97 11.43 -1.05
CA ASN A 245 -5.50 12.55 -1.83
C ASN A 245 -5.36 13.92 -1.14
N TYR A 246 -5.06 13.95 0.16
CA TYR A 246 -5.00 15.16 0.97
C TYR A 246 -3.59 15.50 1.46
N ILE A 247 -2.76 14.50 1.79
CA ILE A 247 -1.44 14.69 2.44
C ILE A 247 -0.27 14.52 1.44
N GLY A 248 -0.54 14.03 0.24
CA GLY A 248 0.47 13.77 -0.79
C GLY A 248 0.48 12.30 -1.21
N GLY A 249 1.16 12.02 -2.33
CA GLY A 249 1.23 10.70 -2.95
C GLY A 249 1.89 9.62 -2.07
N PRO A 250 2.02 8.39 -2.60
CA PRO A 250 2.61 7.28 -1.86
C PRO A 250 4.03 7.62 -1.42
N THR A 251 4.38 7.24 -0.19
CA THR A 251 5.70 7.51 0.40
C THR A 251 6.57 6.27 0.26
N VAL A 252 7.79 6.45 -0.26
CA VAL A 252 8.75 5.35 -0.42
C VAL A 252 9.64 5.30 0.81
N TYR A 253 9.62 4.16 1.49
CA TYR A 253 10.55 3.84 2.57
C TYR A 253 11.63 2.91 2.05
N GLU A 254 12.87 3.26 2.35
CA GLU A 254 14.03 2.45 2.03
C GLU A 254 14.77 2.11 3.32
N ASP A 255 15.04 0.82 3.51
CA ASP A 255 15.85 0.34 4.62
C ASP A 255 16.97 -0.57 4.10
N ASN A 256 18.03 -0.63 4.88
CA ASN A 256 19.24 -1.32 4.49
C ASN A 256 19.96 -1.93 5.68
N MET A 257 20.44 -3.15 5.51
CA MET A 257 21.23 -3.83 6.53
C MET A 257 22.49 -4.46 5.92
N ILE A 258 23.58 -4.33 6.66
CA ILE A 258 24.83 -5.05 6.41
C ILE A 258 24.94 -6.14 7.47
N ALA A 259 25.11 -7.39 7.03
CA ALA A 259 25.31 -8.54 7.89
C ALA A 259 26.60 -9.27 7.53
N ILE A 260 27.26 -9.84 8.52
CA ILE A 260 28.45 -10.67 8.34
C ILE A 260 27.99 -12.13 8.25
N PRO A 261 28.42 -12.90 7.24
CA PRO A 261 28.20 -14.34 7.18
C PRO A 261 28.70 -15.04 8.46
N ARG A 262 27.86 -15.90 9.05
CA ARG A 262 28.17 -16.58 10.32
C ARG A 262 28.60 -18.04 10.13
N ALA A 263 28.09 -18.71 9.10
CA ALA A 263 28.35 -20.13 8.88
C ALA A 263 29.58 -20.42 8.00
N SER A 264 30.05 -19.43 7.24
CA SER A 264 31.20 -19.49 6.35
C SER A 264 31.81 -18.09 6.19
N ALA A 265 33.05 -18.00 5.69
CA ALA A 265 33.66 -16.70 5.36
C ALA A 265 32.94 -16.00 4.20
N THR A 266 32.38 -16.78 3.27
CA THR A 266 31.63 -16.29 2.10
C THR A 266 30.39 -17.13 1.88
N VAL A 267 29.25 -16.51 1.61
CA VAL A 267 28.05 -17.22 1.14
C VAL A 267 28.14 -17.40 -0.38
N ILE A 268 28.20 -18.64 -0.84
CA ILE A 268 28.38 -18.98 -2.26
C ILE A 268 27.03 -19.32 -2.88
N LEU A 269 26.76 -18.82 -4.09
CA LEU A 269 25.60 -19.25 -4.86
C LEU A 269 25.91 -20.56 -5.59
N ILE A 270 25.05 -21.56 -5.40
CA ILE A 270 25.17 -22.88 -6.02
C ILE A 270 23.97 -23.17 -6.93
N ASP A 271 24.22 -23.92 -8.00
CA ASP A 271 23.17 -24.50 -8.84
C ASP A 271 22.53 -25.73 -8.17
N LYS A 272 21.41 -26.23 -8.70
CA LYS A 272 20.73 -27.46 -8.27
C LYS A 272 21.65 -28.69 -8.24
N SER A 273 22.65 -28.70 -9.12
CA SER A 273 23.65 -29.77 -9.21
C SER A 273 24.80 -29.62 -8.20
N GLY A 274 24.77 -28.60 -7.33
CA GLY A 274 25.81 -28.32 -6.33
C GLY A 274 27.05 -27.59 -6.87
N ASN A 275 27.06 -27.22 -8.15
CA ASN A 275 28.16 -26.50 -8.77
C ASN A 275 28.16 -25.02 -8.35
N LYS A 276 29.35 -24.48 -8.06
CA LYS A 276 29.52 -23.05 -7.71
C LYS A 276 29.28 -22.17 -8.93
N LEU A 277 28.31 -21.26 -8.84
CA LEU A 277 27.97 -20.31 -9.91
C LEU A 277 28.83 -19.04 -9.83
N SER A 278 29.10 -18.55 -8.61
CA SER A 278 29.96 -17.39 -8.39
C SER A 278 31.43 -17.81 -8.36
N LYS A 279 32.18 -17.51 -9.43
CA LYS A 279 33.64 -17.76 -9.54
C LYS A 279 34.52 -16.62 -8.99
N CYS A 280 33.91 -15.65 -8.32
CA CYS A 280 34.62 -14.58 -7.63
C CYS A 280 35.24 -15.16 -6.34
N SER A 281 36.42 -15.77 -6.46
CA SER A 281 37.24 -16.27 -5.35
C SER A 281 38.38 -15.31 -5.07
#